data_AF-A0A9P6HBT1-F1
#
_entry.id   AF-A0A9P6HBT1-F1
#
_cell.length_a   1.000
_cell.length_b   1.000
_cell.length_c   1.000
_cell.angle_alpha   90.00
_cell.angle_beta   90.00
_cell.angle_gamma   90.00
#
_symmetry.space_group_name_H-M   'P 1'
#
loop_
_entity.id
_entity.type
_entity.pdbx_description
1 polymer ?
#
loop_
_entity_poly.entity_id
_entity_poly.type
_entity_poly.pdbx_seq_one_letter_code
_entity_poly.pdbx_strand_id
1 'polypeptide(L)'
;MSLSSTIPLTRLRGITPIHDDIQEVDELFHNLNASVAFDLPETIPGPRWKQDLHALLEQPTSSSSAFVMHIFITSSIIISALVTVLETVPTFRKISNAVWFGFETTLVALFTMEYIARSLAWSGSWRLYLRWALSFHGIIDLLAILPYYIEIALAQDTASFFRFSILRTFRLLRVFRPFRYNNSILLTIEVMFLSFRRSQHALLALSFFVVMVLVVFSTLLYFIERGTWDPSIEVFLDSNGEPSQFTSIPMAAWFVLVSKWCTWIFLLCVDHRISRQRSQR
;
A
#
# COMPACT_ATOMS: atom_id res chain seq x y z
N MET A 1 73.12 -2.38 5.79
CA MET A 1 72.40 -3.68 5.74
C MET A 1 70.92 -3.34 5.58
N SER A 2 70.43 -3.50 4.35
CA SER A 2 69.11 -3.09 3.89
C SER A 2 68.03 -4.07 4.35
N LEU A 3 66.93 -3.57 4.91
CA LEU A 3 65.66 -4.31 4.97
C LEU A 3 64.55 -3.35 4.51
N SER A 4 64.36 -3.35 3.20
CA SER A 4 63.14 -2.88 2.54
C SER A 4 62.06 -3.94 2.73
N SER A 5 60.99 -3.62 3.46
CA SER A 5 59.75 -4.39 3.46
C SER A 5 58.63 -3.51 2.89
N THR A 6 58.56 -3.46 1.56
CA THR A 6 57.40 -2.98 0.83
C THR A 6 56.26 -3.96 1.02
N ILE A 7 55.25 -3.55 1.79
CA ILE A 7 53.97 -4.25 1.90
C ILE A 7 53.24 -4.10 0.56
N PRO A 8 52.91 -5.18 -0.15
CA PRO A 8 52.18 -5.07 -1.41
C PRO A 8 50.70 -4.79 -1.12
N LEU A 9 50.23 -3.57 -1.45
CA LEU A 9 48.82 -3.19 -1.49
C LEU A 9 48.10 -3.83 -2.70
N THR A 10 48.16 -5.15 -2.82
CA THR A 10 47.49 -5.91 -3.88
C THR A 10 46.59 -6.98 -3.27
N ARG A 11 45.52 -6.54 -2.60
CA ARG A 11 44.24 -7.28 -2.46
C ARG A 11 43.21 -6.49 -1.65
N LEU A 12 42.67 -5.44 -2.27
CA LEU A 12 41.30 -5.00 -2.02
C LEU A 12 40.52 -5.15 -3.32
N ARG A 13 40.46 -6.39 -3.83
CA ARG A 13 39.65 -6.77 -4.99
C ARG A 13 38.55 -7.67 -4.45
N GLY A 14 37.42 -7.06 -4.09
CA GLY A 14 36.32 -7.74 -3.41
C GLY A 14 35.31 -6.81 -2.73
N ILE A 15 35.57 -5.51 -2.71
CA ILE A 15 34.55 -4.49 -2.48
C ILE A 15 34.19 -4.01 -3.88
N THR A 16 33.06 -4.44 -4.43
CA THR A 16 32.48 -3.81 -5.62
C THR A 16 32.40 -2.30 -5.34
N PRO A 17 32.89 -1.43 -6.23
CA PRO A 17 32.84 0.00 -5.97
C PRO A 17 31.37 0.40 -5.87
N ILE A 18 30.96 0.89 -4.69
CA ILE A 18 29.66 1.57 -4.52
C ILE A 18 29.47 2.68 -5.58
N HIS A 19 30.58 3.17 -6.15
CA HIS A 19 30.59 4.13 -7.24
C HIS A 19 29.91 3.62 -8.52
N ASP A 20 30.06 2.34 -8.86
CA ASP A 20 29.46 1.76 -10.08
C ASP A 20 27.93 1.65 -9.92
N ASP A 21 27.46 1.28 -8.71
CA ASP A 21 26.03 1.22 -8.37
C ASP A 21 25.37 2.60 -8.41
N ILE A 22 26.06 3.64 -7.93
CA ILE A 22 25.56 5.03 -7.95
C ILE A 22 25.52 5.56 -9.38
N GLN A 23 26.54 5.30 -10.21
CA GLN A 23 26.49 5.66 -11.63
C GLN A 23 25.36 4.94 -12.35
N GLU A 24 25.11 3.66 -12.09
CA GLU A 24 24.00 2.93 -12.71
C GLU A 24 22.63 3.49 -12.27
N VAL A 25 22.50 3.94 -11.01
CA VAL A 25 21.27 4.59 -10.52
C VAL A 25 21.12 6.00 -11.10
N ASP A 26 22.18 6.78 -11.22
CA ASP A 26 22.13 8.13 -11.84
C ASP A 26 21.85 8.04 -13.34
N GLU A 27 22.45 7.09 -14.04
CA GLU A 27 22.24 6.85 -15.46
C GLU A 27 20.83 6.30 -15.69
N LEU A 28 20.32 5.43 -14.81
CA LEU A 28 18.91 5.05 -14.79
C LEU A 28 18.02 6.25 -14.49
N PHE A 29 18.31 7.09 -13.49
CA PHE A 29 17.49 8.26 -13.16
C PHE A 29 17.46 9.24 -14.34
N HIS A 30 18.57 9.40 -15.05
CA HIS A 30 18.66 10.22 -16.25
C HIS A 30 17.90 9.59 -17.43
N ASN A 31 17.98 8.28 -17.61
CA ASN A 31 17.24 7.53 -18.63
C ASN A 31 15.74 7.44 -18.32
N LEU A 32 15.35 7.44 -17.04
CA LEU A 32 13.97 7.44 -16.58
C LEU A 32 13.37 8.83 -16.66
N ASN A 33 14.10 9.86 -16.23
CA ASN A 33 13.67 11.23 -16.45
C ASN A 33 13.58 11.52 -17.95
N ALA A 34 14.51 10.98 -18.76
CA ALA A 34 14.43 11.04 -20.22
C ALA A 34 13.26 10.21 -20.76
N SER A 35 12.96 9.00 -20.29
CA SER A 35 11.85 8.17 -20.81
C SER A 35 10.49 8.71 -20.39
N VAL A 36 10.36 9.22 -19.16
CA VAL A 36 9.19 9.94 -18.65
C VAL A 36 8.98 11.25 -19.42
N ALA A 37 10.05 11.96 -19.79
CA ALA A 37 9.98 13.14 -20.64
C ALA A 37 9.75 12.82 -22.13
N PHE A 38 10.19 11.65 -22.62
CA PHE A 38 10.23 11.29 -24.04
C PHE A 38 8.93 10.66 -24.57
N ASP A 39 7.97 10.33 -23.72
CA ASP A 39 6.74 9.66 -24.18
C ASP A 39 5.47 10.51 -24.13
N LEU A 40 5.52 11.75 -23.66
CA LEU A 40 4.39 12.67 -23.72
C LEU A 40 4.64 13.71 -24.82
N PRO A 41 3.77 13.81 -25.85
CA PRO A 41 3.94 14.84 -26.86
C PRO A 41 3.91 16.22 -26.17
N GLU A 42 4.93 17.03 -26.42
CA GLU A 42 5.11 18.39 -25.88
C GLU A 42 3.84 19.25 -26.05
N THR A 43 3.05 18.91 -27.07
CA THR A 43 1.68 19.39 -27.28
C THR A 43 0.77 18.23 -27.69
N ILE A 44 -0.35 18.02 -26.98
CA ILE A 44 -1.39 17.10 -27.46
C ILE A 44 -1.95 17.64 -28.79
N PRO A 45 -1.92 16.86 -29.90
CA PRO A 45 -2.53 17.29 -31.15
C PRO A 45 -4.05 17.38 -30.96
N GLY A 46 -4.60 18.59 -31.14
CA GLY A 46 -6.02 18.84 -30.93
C GLY A 46 -6.39 20.33 -31.00
N PRO A 47 -7.70 20.65 -30.96
CA PRO A 47 -8.18 22.02 -30.90
C PRO A 47 -7.75 22.73 -29.59
N ARG A 48 -7.61 24.06 -29.64
CA ARG A 48 -7.08 24.89 -28.52
C ARG A 48 -7.75 24.61 -27.17
N TRP A 49 -9.07 24.44 -27.14
CA TRP A 49 -9.80 24.16 -25.91
C TRP A 49 -9.40 22.83 -25.23
N LYS A 50 -8.94 21.82 -25.98
CA LYS A 50 -8.41 20.57 -25.39
C LYS A 50 -7.03 20.79 -24.78
N GLN A 51 -6.20 21.63 -25.40
CA GLN A 51 -4.88 21.99 -24.90
C GLN A 51 -5.01 22.82 -23.62
N ASP A 52 -5.95 23.78 -23.60
CA ASP A 52 -6.25 24.59 -22.41
C ASP A 52 -6.79 23.71 -21.26
N LEU A 53 -7.70 22.77 -21.58
CA LEU A 53 -8.24 21.83 -20.60
C LEU A 53 -7.16 20.89 -20.05
N HIS A 54 -6.27 20.39 -20.92
CA HIS A 54 -5.12 19.58 -20.53
C HIS A 54 -4.16 20.38 -19.62
N ALA A 55 -3.79 21.59 -20.01
CA ALA A 55 -2.93 22.45 -19.21
C ALA A 55 -3.54 22.74 -17.83
N LEU A 56 -4.86 22.99 -17.79
CA LEU A 56 -5.59 23.29 -16.56
C LEU A 56 -5.70 22.08 -15.60
N LEU A 57 -5.76 20.85 -16.13
CA LEU A 57 -5.93 19.63 -15.32
C LEU A 57 -4.65 18.86 -15.01
N GLU A 58 -3.62 18.97 -15.85
CA GLU A 58 -2.37 18.20 -15.75
C GLU A 58 -1.21 19.05 -15.19
N GLN A 59 -1.21 20.37 -15.44
CA GLN A 59 -0.14 21.29 -15.00
C GLN A 59 -0.67 22.32 -13.99
N PRO A 60 -0.50 22.11 -12.68
CA PRO A 60 -1.05 23.01 -11.65
C PRO A 60 -0.42 24.41 -11.65
N THR A 61 0.77 24.56 -12.23
CA THR A 61 1.52 25.83 -12.33
C THR A 61 1.23 26.61 -13.61
N SER A 62 0.41 26.08 -14.53
CA SER A 62 0.15 26.72 -15.83
C SER A 62 -0.66 28.01 -15.72
N SER A 63 -1.61 28.07 -14.78
CA SER A 63 -2.54 29.19 -14.61
C SER A 63 -3.06 29.27 -13.17
N SER A 64 -3.47 30.46 -12.73
CA SER A 64 -4.17 30.63 -11.44
C SER A 64 -5.44 29.78 -11.36
N SER A 65 -6.15 29.58 -12.48
CA SER A 65 -7.32 28.68 -12.53
C SER A 65 -6.93 27.20 -12.36
N ALA A 66 -5.79 26.78 -12.91
CA ALA A 66 -5.26 25.42 -12.75
C ALA A 66 -4.89 25.14 -11.29
N PHE A 67 -4.30 26.12 -10.60
CA PHE A 67 -4.00 26.02 -9.18
C PHE A 67 -5.27 25.87 -8.32
N VAL A 68 -6.33 26.66 -8.62
CA VAL A 68 -7.62 26.56 -7.93
C VAL A 68 -8.28 25.19 -8.16
N MET A 69 -8.19 24.65 -9.37
CA MET A 69 -8.70 23.31 -9.67
C MET A 69 -7.91 22.23 -8.93
N HIS A 70 -6.59 22.36 -8.88
CA HIS A 70 -5.74 21.44 -8.12
C HIS A 70 -6.10 21.43 -6.64
N ILE A 71 -6.20 22.60 -5.98
CA ILE A 71 -6.59 22.65 -4.56
C ILE A 71 -8.00 22.09 -4.33
N PHE A 72 -8.94 22.33 -5.25
CA PHE A 72 -10.29 21.80 -5.17
C PHE A 72 -10.31 20.26 -5.22
N ILE A 73 -9.57 19.67 -6.16
CA ILE A 73 -9.49 18.22 -6.33
C ILE A 73 -8.81 17.59 -5.12
N THR A 74 -7.65 18.13 -4.69
CA THR A 74 -6.94 17.62 -3.51
C THR A 74 -7.82 17.70 -2.26
N SER A 75 -8.55 18.81 -2.07
CA SER A 75 -9.48 18.97 -0.95
C SER A 75 -10.62 17.96 -1.01
N SER A 76 -11.18 17.71 -2.19
CA SER A 76 -12.27 16.74 -2.39
C SER A 76 -11.86 15.31 -2.03
N ILE A 77 -10.58 14.94 -2.26
CA ILE A 77 -10.03 13.64 -1.85
C ILE A 77 -9.98 13.53 -0.32
N ILE A 78 -9.46 14.57 0.35
CA ILE A 78 -9.39 14.60 1.81
C ILE A 78 -10.80 14.53 2.42
N ILE A 79 -11.74 15.31 1.88
CA ILE A 79 -13.15 15.28 2.30
C ILE A 79 -13.74 13.87 2.10
N SER A 80 -13.50 13.22 0.94
CA SER A 80 -13.99 11.87 0.70
C SER A 80 -13.43 10.85 1.68
N ALA A 81 -12.15 10.95 2.05
CA ALA A 81 -11.54 10.09 3.05
C ALA A 81 -12.16 10.34 4.43
N LEU A 82 -12.34 11.60 4.81
CA LEU A 82 -12.95 11.98 6.08
C LEU A 82 -14.40 11.47 6.20
N VAL A 83 -15.21 11.64 5.15
CA VAL A 83 -16.58 11.09 5.09
C VAL A 83 -16.58 9.58 5.27
N THR A 84 -15.66 8.87 4.62
CA THR A 84 -15.53 7.41 4.74
C THR A 84 -15.17 7.00 6.17
N VAL A 85 -14.26 7.72 6.83
CA VAL A 85 -13.90 7.47 8.23
C VAL A 85 -15.10 7.74 9.15
N LEU A 86 -15.81 8.85 8.94
CA LEU A 86 -16.98 9.21 9.73
C LEU A 86 -18.12 8.19 9.62
N GLU A 87 -18.32 7.57 8.45
CA GLU A 87 -19.30 6.49 8.24
C GLU A 87 -19.03 5.28 9.17
N THR A 88 -17.75 5.00 9.48
CA THR A 88 -17.36 3.86 10.33
C THR A 88 -17.52 4.12 11.83
N VAL A 89 -17.67 5.38 12.25
CA VAL A 89 -17.71 5.76 13.67
C VAL A 89 -19.12 5.48 14.25
N PRO A 90 -19.23 4.74 15.38
CA PRO A 90 -20.53 4.30 15.91
C PRO A 90 -21.43 5.46 16.33
N THR A 91 -20.87 6.61 16.72
CA THR A 91 -21.62 7.83 17.08
C THR A 91 -22.50 8.33 15.94
N PHE A 92 -22.08 8.16 14.68
CA PHE A 92 -22.80 8.64 13.51
C PHE A 92 -23.72 7.58 12.89
N ARG A 93 -23.86 6.40 13.52
CA ARG A 93 -24.71 5.30 13.03
C ARG A 93 -26.21 5.61 13.06
N LYS A 94 -26.61 6.67 13.78
CA LYS A 94 -28.00 7.17 13.82
C LYS A 94 -28.40 7.95 12.56
N ILE A 95 -27.43 8.39 11.77
CA ILE A 95 -27.67 9.03 10.48
C ILE A 95 -28.17 7.98 9.48
N SER A 96 -29.22 8.30 8.72
CA SER A 96 -29.78 7.38 7.73
C SER A 96 -28.75 6.97 6.67
N ASN A 97 -28.76 5.69 6.28
CA ASN A 97 -27.94 5.18 5.17
C ASN A 97 -28.14 5.95 3.87
N ALA A 98 -29.34 6.51 3.65
CA ALA A 98 -29.63 7.32 2.47
C ALA A 98 -28.80 8.62 2.41
N VAL A 99 -28.48 9.20 3.56
CA VAL A 99 -27.65 10.42 3.65
C VAL A 99 -26.20 10.09 3.31
N TRP A 100 -25.67 8.99 3.86
CA TRP A 100 -24.34 8.49 3.53
C TRP A 100 -24.21 8.16 2.04
N PHE A 101 -25.20 7.47 1.49
CA PHE A 101 -25.28 7.19 0.06
C PHE A 101 -25.31 8.48 -0.77
N GLY A 102 -26.04 9.51 -0.35
CA GLY A 102 -26.08 10.82 -1.02
C GLY A 102 -24.73 11.54 -1.04
N PHE A 103 -24.02 11.57 0.10
CA PHE A 103 -22.67 12.15 0.16
C PHE A 103 -21.70 11.40 -0.75
N GLU A 104 -21.73 10.08 -0.70
CA GLU A 104 -20.89 9.25 -1.55
C GLU A 104 -21.19 9.46 -3.03
N THR A 105 -22.48 9.42 -3.40
CA THR A 105 -22.94 9.65 -4.78
C THR A 105 -22.43 10.99 -5.29
N THR A 106 -22.53 12.04 -4.48
CA THR A 106 -22.07 13.40 -4.84
C THR A 106 -20.56 13.44 -5.03
N LEU A 107 -19.79 12.85 -4.11
CA LEU A 107 -18.33 12.80 -4.20
C LEU A 107 -17.87 11.99 -5.41
N VAL A 108 -18.50 10.85 -5.67
CA VAL A 108 -18.20 10.03 -6.85
C VAL A 108 -18.59 10.74 -8.13
N ALA A 109 -19.72 11.44 -8.17
CA ALA A 109 -20.13 12.25 -9.31
C ALA A 109 -19.11 13.36 -9.61
N LEU A 110 -18.54 14.01 -8.59
CA LEU A 110 -17.46 14.98 -8.76
C LEU A 110 -16.22 14.31 -9.39
N PHE A 111 -15.81 13.15 -8.87
CA PHE A 111 -14.65 12.42 -9.39
C PHE A 111 -14.86 11.86 -10.80
N THR A 112 -16.08 11.49 -11.16
CA THR A 112 -16.39 11.00 -12.49
C THR A 112 -16.44 12.13 -13.50
N MET A 113 -16.99 13.29 -13.14
CA MET A 113 -16.88 14.50 -13.96
C MET A 113 -15.43 14.89 -14.20
N GLU A 114 -14.59 14.84 -13.17
CA GLU A 114 -13.15 15.09 -13.28
C GLU A 114 -12.46 14.07 -14.20
N TYR A 115 -12.75 12.78 -14.04
CA TYR A 115 -12.22 11.71 -14.90
C TYR A 115 -12.65 11.89 -16.36
N ILE A 116 -13.91 12.27 -16.60
CA ILE A 116 -14.42 12.56 -17.95
C ILE A 116 -13.75 13.80 -18.54
N ALA A 117 -13.58 14.88 -17.77
CA ALA A 117 -12.89 16.08 -18.24
C ALA A 117 -11.46 15.75 -18.68
N ARG A 118 -10.76 14.89 -17.94
CA ARG A 118 -9.43 14.41 -18.33
C ARG A 118 -9.44 13.47 -19.53
N SER A 119 -10.39 12.54 -19.59
CA SER A 119 -10.49 11.64 -20.75
C SER A 119 -10.76 12.43 -22.03
N LEU A 120 -11.55 13.51 -21.95
CA LEU A 120 -11.78 14.45 -23.05
C LEU A 120 -10.51 15.22 -23.42
N ALA A 121 -9.70 15.64 -22.45
CA ALA A 121 -8.41 16.30 -22.71
C ALA A 121 -7.45 15.39 -23.51
N TRP A 122 -7.42 14.09 -23.19
CA TRP A 122 -6.57 13.09 -23.85
C TRP A 122 -7.18 12.45 -25.12
N SER A 123 -8.43 12.79 -25.46
CA SER A 123 -9.19 12.20 -26.58
C SER A 123 -8.76 12.68 -27.99
N GLY A 124 -7.57 13.27 -28.16
CA GLY A 124 -7.07 13.74 -29.47
C GLY A 124 -6.88 12.60 -30.49
N SER A 125 -6.55 11.41 -30.01
CA SER A 125 -6.47 10.17 -30.80
C SER A 125 -6.78 8.97 -29.91
N TRP A 126 -7.46 7.96 -30.46
CA TRP A 126 -7.84 6.75 -29.71
C TRP A 126 -6.63 6.06 -29.06
N ARG A 127 -5.48 6.06 -29.75
CA ARG A 127 -4.24 5.47 -29.25
C ARG A 127 -3.66 6.25 -28.07
N LEU A 128 -3.80 7.58 -28.06
CA LEU A 128 -3.35 8.44 -26.98
C LEU A 128 -4.23 8.27 -25.73
N TYR A 129 -5.55 8.22 -25.94
CA TYR A 129 -6.51 7.96 -24.88
C TYR A 129 -6.25 6.61 -24.20
N LEU A 130 -6.11 5.52 -24.97
CA LEU A 130 -5.82 4.20 -24.40
C LEU A 130 -4.51 4.17 -23.63
N ARG A 131 -3.47 4.84 -24.14
CA ARG A 131 -2.17 4.93 -23.45
C ARG A 131 -2.29 5.67 -22.12
N TRP A 132 -3.08 6.74 -22.06
CA TRP A 132 -3.37 7.44 -20.81
C TRP A 132 -4.24 6.61 -19.86
N ALA A 133 -5.31 5.98 -20.35
CA ALA A 133 -6.22 5.20 -19.52
C ALA A 133 -5.54 3.98 -18.87
N LEU A 134 -4.58 3.37 -19.56
CA LEU A 134 -3.75 2.27 -19.06
C LEU A 134 -2.50 2.74 -18.30
N SER A 135 -2.26 4.05 -18.19
CA SER A 135 -1.19 4.59 -17.36
C SER A 135 -1.54 4.49 -15.88
N PHE A 136 -0.53 4.52 -15.01
CA PHE A 136 -0.71 4.50 -13.56
C PHE A 136 -1.71 5.56 -13.07
N HIS A 137 -1.62 6.78 -13.62
CA HIS A 137 -2.51 7.89 -13.26
C HIS A 137 -3.97 7.65 -13.67
N GLY A 138 -4.20 7.13 -14.87
CA GLY A 138 -5.52 6.79 -15.38
C GLY A 138 -6.16 5.64 -14.59
N ILE A 139 -5.36 4.62 -14.27
CA ILE A 139 -5.79 3.46 -13.49
C ILE A 139 -6.19 3.87 -12.07
N ILE A 140 -5.42 4.74 -11.40
CA ILE A 140 -5.76 5.20 -10.04
C ILE A 140 -7.08 5.98 -10.03
N ASP A 141 -7.29 6.88 -10.99
CA ASP A 141 -8.55 7.60 -11.09
C ASP A 141 -9.74 6.67 -11.38
N LEU A 142 -9.55 5.66 -12.23
CA LEU A 142 -10.57 4.66 -12.52
C LEU A 142 -10.87 3.82 -11.27
N LEU A 143 -9.84 3.31 -10.58
CA LEU A 143 -9.98 2.53 -9.34
C LEU A 143 -10.63 3.34 -8.20
N ALA A 144 -10.54 4.67 -8.23
CA ALA A 144 -11.22 5.51 -7.26
C ALA A 144 -12.75 5.51 -7.45
N ILE A 145 -13.23 5.54 -8.69
CA ILE A 145 -14.67 5.60 -9.00
C ILE A 145 -15.31 4.20 -9.10
N LEU A 146 -14.53 3.20 -9.49
CA LEU A 146 -14.97 1.83 -9.80
C LEU A 146 -15.76 1.13 -8.67
N PRO A 147 -15.36 1.20 -7.38
CA PRO A 147 -16.06 0.48 -6.30
C PRO A 147 -17.54 0.86 -6.20
N TYR A 148 -17.85 2.14 -6.40
CA TYR A 148 -19.22 2.66 -6.33
C TYR A 148 -20.10 2.16 -7.49
N TYR A 149 -19.57 2.17 -8.71
CA TYR A 149 -20.32 1.67 -9.87
C TYR A 149 -20.53 0.16 -9.80
N ILE A 150 -19.54 -0.58 -9.30
CA ILE A 150 -19.66 -2.02 -9.05
C ILE A 150 -20.76 -2.27 -8.01
N GLU A 151 -20.80 -1.49 -6.93
CA GLU A 151 -21.84 -1.61 -5.90
C GLU A 151 -23.25 -1.40 -6.45
N ILE A 152 -23.47 -0.36 -7.27
CA ILE A 152 -24.76 -0.13 -7.91
C ILE A 152 -25.13 -1.28 -8.87
N ALA A 153 -24.16 -1.77 -9.66
CA ALA A 153 -24.41 -2.85 -10.60
C ALA A 153 -24.76 -4.17 -9.90
N LEU A 154 -24.10 -4.48 -8.77
CA LEU A 154 -24.37 -5.69 -7.98
C LEU A 154 -25.53 -5.55 -7.01
N ALA A 155 -26.01 -4.34 -6.72
CA ALA A 155 -27.15 -4.12 -5.82
C ALA A 155 -28.47 -4.71 -6.35
N GLN A 156 -28.52 -5.13 -7.62
CA GLN A 156 -29.66 -5.84 -8.20
C GLN A 156 -29.72 -7.32 -7.80
N ASP A 157 -28.68 -7.88 -7.19
CA ASP A 157 -28.56 -9.30 -6.85
C ASP A 157 -28.66 -9.53 -5.32
N THR A 158 -29.63 -10.34 -4.89
CA THR A 158 -30.09 -10.50 -3.50
C THR A 158 -29.08 -11.19 -2.55
N ALA A 159 -27.92 -11.67 -3.03
CA ALA A 159 -26.91 -12.41 -2.25
C ALA A 159 -25.97 -11.52 -1.41
N SER A 160 -26.48 -10.41 -0.88
CA SER A 160 -25.78 -9.13 -0.96
C SER A 160 -24.94 -8.71 0.27
N PHE A 161 -25.13 -9.31 1.46
CA PHE A 161 -24.48 -8.79 2.69
C PHE A 161 -22.95 -8.93 2.73
N PHE A 162 -22.38 -10.05 2.28
CA PHE A 162 -20.92 -10.26 2.29
C PHE A 162 -20.20 -9.49 1.18
N ARG A 163 -20.84 -9.33 0.02
CA ARG A 163 -20.27 -8.62 -1.14
C ARG A 163 -20.17 -7.12 -0.87
N PHE A 164 -21.16 -6.52 -0.20
CA PHE A 164 -21.12 -5.10 0.15
C PHE A 164 -20.03 -4.72 1.16
N SER A 165 -19.69 -5.60 2.12
CA SER A 165 -18.58 -5.31 3.06
C SER A 165 -17.22 -5.22 2.38
N ILE A 166 -16.95 -6.10 1.42
CA ILE A 166 -15.68 -6.10 0.67
C ILE A 166 -15.61 -4.88 -0.25
N LEU A 167 -16.72 -4.52 -0.92
CA LEU A 167 -16.80 -3.35 -1.79
C LEU A 167 -16.62 -2.03 -1.02
N ARG A 168 -17.10 -1.94 0.23
CA ARG A 168 -16.84 -0.80 1.10
C ARG A 168 -15.33 -0.63 1.39
N THR A 169 -14.60 -1.74 1.58
CA THR A 169 -13.14 -1.71 1.76
C THR A 169 -12.41 -1.20 0.52
N PHE A 170 -12.89 -1.52 -0.68
CA PHE A 170 -12.29 -1.02 -1.93
C PHE A 170 -12.41 0.51 -2.10
N ARG A 171 -13.32 1.19 -1.40
CA ARG A 171 -13.36 2.67 -1.36
C ARG A 171 -12.11 3.26 -0.71
N LEU A 172 -11.41 2.51 0.16
CA LEU A 172 -10.10 2.89 0.69
C LEU A 172 -9.05 3.03 -0.40
N LEU A 173 -9.21 2.40 -1.57
CA LEU A 173 -8.29 2.57 -2.70
C LEU A 173 -8.20 4.05 -3.16
N ARG A 174 -9.23 4.86 -2.87
CA ARG A 174 -9.19 6.32 -3.12
C ARG A 174 -8.07 7.01 -2.35
N VAL A 175 -7.54 6.42 -1.28
CA VAL A 175 -6.36 6.93 -0.54
C VAL A 175 -5.10 6.96 -1.40
N PHE A 176 -5.06 6.17 -2.48
CA PHE A 176 -3.94 6.17 -3.42
C PHE A 176 -4.00 7.34 -4.41
N ARG A 177 -5.08 8.12 -4.43
CA ARG A 177 -5.26 9.21 -5.39
C ARG A 177 -4.29 10.38 -5.25
N PRO A 178 -3.90 10.85 -4.04
CA PRO A 178 -2.88 11.87 -3.89
C PRO A 178 -1.51 11.48 -4.48
N PHE A 179 -1.23 10.18 -4.63
CA PHE A 179 0.02 9.69 -5.20
C PHE A 179 0.16 10.04 -6.70
N ARG A 180 -0.95 10.35 -7.39
CA ARG A 180 -0.92 10.80 -8.79
C ARG A 180 -0.22 12.14 -8.99
N TYR A 181 -0.38 13.08 -8.06
CA TYR A 181 0.08 14.46 -8.29
C TYR A 181 1.58 14.65 -8.06
N ASN A 182 2.22 13.64 -7.47
CA ASN A 182 3.65 13.66 -7.22
C ASN A 182 4.33 12.80 -8.29
N ASN A 183 4.71 13.42 -9.41
CA ASN A 183 5.59 12.77 -10.39
C ASN A 183 6.87 12.23 -9.73
N SER A 184 7.33 12.89 -8.67
CA SER A 184 8.43 12.44 -7.81
C SER A 184 8.17 11.09 -7.13
N ILE A 185 6.92 10.74 -6.81
CA ILE A 185 6.57 9.45 -6.21
C ILE A 185 6.75 8.32 -7.21
N LEU A 186 6.37 8.51 -8.48
CA LEU A 186 6.56 7.47 -9.50
C LEU A 186 8.03 7.16 -9.71
N LEU A 187 8.87 8.20 -9.85
CA LEU A 187 10.32 8.05 -9.92
C LEU A 187 10.87 7.36 -8.66
N THR A 188 10.36 7.73 -7.48
CA THR A 188 10.77 7.10 -6.22
C THR A 188 10.38 5.62 -6.16
N ILE A 189 9.17 5.26 -6.61
CA ILE A 189 8.69 3.87 -6.64
C ILE A 189 9.55 3.04 -7.59
N GLU A 190 9.90 3.58 -8.75
CA GLU A 190 10.70 2.89 -9.74
C GLU A 190 12.13 2.66 -9.25
N VAL A 191 12.76 3.68 -8.65
CA VAL A 191 14.07 3.54 -8.01
C VAL A 191 14.01 2.53 -6.87
N MET A 192 12.99 2.61 -6.01
CA MET A 192 12.81 1.66 -4.91
C MET A 192 12.61 0.23 -5.42
N PHE A 193 11.84 0.05 -6.49
CA PHE A 193 11.63 -1.25 -7.12
C PHE A 193 12.93 -1.80 -7.70
N LEU A 194 13.75 -0.95 -8.33
CA LEU A 194 15.07 -1.38 -8.80
C LEU A 194 15.98 -1.78 -7.64
N SER A 195 16.03 -0.99 -6.57
CA SER A 195 16.81 -1.33 -5.37
C SER A 195 16.36 -2.67 -4.77
N PHE A 196 15.05 -2.90 -4.68
CA PHE A 196 14.49 -4.17 -4.22
C PHE A 196 14.90 -5.33 -5.13
N ARG A 197 14.85 -5.14 -6.45
CA ARG A 197 15.24 -6.15 -7.43
C ARG A 197 16.73 -6.47 -7.36
N ARG A 198 17.60 -5.48 -7.14
CA ARG A 198 19.05 -5.71 -6.92
C ARG A 198 19.29 -6.47 -5.61
N SER A 199 18.62 -6.08 -4.54
CA SER A 199 18.75 -6.74 -3.23
C SER A 199 17.92 -8.02 -3.06
N GLN A 200 17.22 -8.48 -4.11
CA GLN A 200 16.26 -9.60 -4.01
C GLN A 200 16.89 -10.87 -3.45
N HIS A 201 18.14 -11.20 -3.83
CA HIS A 201 18.80 -12.42 -3.37
C HIS A 201 19.12 -12.36 -1.87
N ALA A 202 19.57 -11.19 -1.38
CA ALA A 202 19.81 -10.97 0.04
C ALA A 202 18.49 -10.97 0.84
N LEU A 203 17.43 -10.36 0.31
CA LEU A 203 16.10 -10.35 0.94
C LEU A 203 15.48 -11.74 0.99
N LEU A 204 15.61 -12.54 -0.07
CA LEU A 204 15.15 -13.92 -0.10
C LEU A 204 15.93 -14.80 0.88
N ALA A 205 17.25 -14.65 0.96
CA ALA A 205 18.07 -15.36 1.94
C ALA A 205 17.67 -14.98 3.38
N LEU A 206 17.48 -13.69 3.65
CA LEU A 206 16.99 -13.21 4.95
C LEU A 206 15.61 -13.79 5.28
N SER A 207 14.67 -13.70 4.35
CA SER A 207 13.32 -14.27 4.50
C SER A 207 13.36 -15.76 4.77
N PHE A 208 14.25 -16.52 4.12
CA PHE A 208 14.43 -17.94 4.35
C PHE A 208 14.88 -18.23 5.79
N PHE A 209 15.87 -17.50 6.31
CA PHE A 209 16.30 -17.65 7.70
C PHE A 209 15.19 -17.28 8.69
N VAL A 210 14.44 -16.20 8.44
CA VAL A 210 13.30 -15.79 9.29
C VAL A 210 12.25 -16.90 9.32
N VAL A 211 11.88 -17.48 8.18
CA VAL A 211 10.91 -18.58 8.12
C VAL A 211 11.45 -19.84 8.82
N MET A 212 12.73 -20.19 8.63
CA MET A 212 13.35 -21.33 9.31
C MET A 212 13.29 -21.18 10.83
N VAL A 213 13.68 -20.01 11.34
CA VAL A 213 13.60 -19.66 12.77
C VAL A 213 12.16 -19.73 13.25
N LEU A 214 11.21 -19.14 12.52
CA LEU A 214 9.79 -19.22 12.87
C LEU A 214 9.33 -20.68 12.99
N VAL A 215 9.63 -21.54 12.02
CA VAL A 215 9.21 -22.96 12.06
C VAL A 215 9.82 -23.69 13.24
N VAL A 216 11.13 -23.53 13.49
CA VAL A 216 11.83 -24.21 14.60
C VAL A 216 11.30 -23.74 15.96
N PHE A 217 11.18 -22.44 16.21
CA PHE A 217 10.67 -21.95 17.49
C PHE A 217 9.19 -22.25 17.69
N SER A 218 8.38 -22.24 16.62
CA SER A 218 6.95 -22.57 16.71
C SER A 218 6.73 -24.03 17.01
N THR A 219 7.52 -24.92 16.40
CA THR A 219 7.48 -26.35 16.71
C THR A 219 7.95 -26.60 18.14
N LEU A 220 9.06 -26.00 18.57
CA LEU A 220 9.51 -26.12 19.96
C LEU A 220 8.46 -25.64 20.96
N LEU A 221 7.89 -24.44 20.77
CA LEU A 221 6.85 -23.93 21.67
C LEU A 221 5.60 -24.82 21.67
N TYR A 222 5.16 -25.28 20.50
CA TYR A 222 4.04 -26.21 20.40
C TYR A 222 4.32 -27.52 21.15
N PHE A 223 5.53 -28.07 21.03
CA PHE A 223 5.91 -29.32 21.71
C PHE A 223 6.18 -29.18 23.21
N ILE A 224 6.58 -27.99 23.66
CA ILE A 224 6.77 -27.70 25.09
C ILE A 224 5.43 -27.51 25.78
N GLU A 225 4.51 -26.77 25.15
CA GLU A 225 3.20 -26.42 25.75
C GLU A 225 2.16 -27.54 25.58
N ARG A 226 2.35 -28.45 24.61
CA ARG A 226 1.46 -29.61 24.48
C ARG A 226 1.80 -30.64 25.56
N GLY A 227 0.88 -30.90 26.46
CA GLY A 227 0.92 -32.05 27.35
C GLY A 227 0.08 -33.18 26.76
N THR A 228 -0.86 -33.70 27.54
CA THR A 228 -1.64 -34.89 27.20
C THR A 228 -2.86 -34.54 26.34
N TRP A 229 -3.17 -35.41 25.38
CA TRP A 229 -4.40 -35.30 24.61
C TRP A 229 -5.60 -35.73 25.46
N ASP A 230 -6.60 -34.87 25.57
CA ASP A 230 -7.87 -35.21 26.21
C ASP A 230 -8.95 -35.49 25.16
N PRO A 231 -9.44 -36.75 25.03
CA PRO A 231 -10.47 -37.13 24.07
C PRO A 231 -11.84 -36.47 24.32
N SER A 232 -12.10 -35.96 25.53
CA SER A 232 -13.41 -35.41 25.90
C SER A 232 -13.65 -33.99 25.38
N ILE A 233 -12.57 -33.21 25.29
CA ILE A 233 -12.58 -31.80 24.86
C ILE A 233 -11.83 -31.58 23.54
N GLU A 234 -11.26 -32.63 22.95
CA GLU A 234 -10.51 -32.62 21.68
C GLU A 234 -9.37 -31.58 21.64
N VAL A 235 -8.70 -31.36 22.77
CA VAL A 235 -7.56 -30.44 22.89
C VAL A 235 -6.41 -31.05 23.70
N PHE A 236 -5.21 -30.53 23.50
CA PHE A 236 -4.06 -30.83 24.36
C PHE A 236 -4.18 -30.04 25.67
N LEU A 237 -3.91 -30.70 26.80
CA LEU A 237 -3.79 -30.06 28.10
C LEU A 237 -2.33 -29.73 28.38
N ASP A 238 -2.04 -28.56 28.94
CA ASP A 238 -0.71 -28.20 29.45
C ASP A 238 -0.39 -28.99 30.75
N SER A 239 0.85 -28.93 31.20
CA SER A 239 1.37 -29.42 32.48
C SER A 239 0.50 -29.07 33.71
N ASN A 240 -0.25 -27.96 33.64
CA ASN A 240 -1.16 -27.52 34.70
C ASN A 240 -2.57 -28.12 34.62
N GLY A 241 -2.88 -28.93 33.60
CA GLY A 241 -4.21 -29.52 33.38
C GLY A 241 -5.21 -28.58 32.69
N GLU A 242 -4.76 -27.42 32.21
CA GLU A 242 -5.57 -26.43 31.48
C GLU A 242 -5.43 -26.63 29.96
N PRO A 243 -6.40 -26.18 29.13
CA PRO A 243 -6.28 -26.23 27.68
C PRO A 243 -5.02 -25.51 27.18
N SER A 244 -4.24 -26.18 26.33
CA SER A 244 -2.99 -25.65 25.77
C SER A 244 -3.27 -24.39 24.95
N GLN A 245 -2.44 -23.36 25.16
CA GLN A 245 -2.59 -22.07 24.47
C GLN A 245 -2.31 -22.16 22.97
N PHE A 246 -1.55 -23.18 22.54
CA PHE A 246 -1.16 -23.37 21.15
C PHE A 246 -1.75 -24.66 20.60
N THR A 247 -2.93 -24.56 19.96
CA THR A 247 -3.61 -25.73 19.38
C THR A 247 -2.93 -26.27 18.13
N SER A 248 -2.09 -25.46 17.47
CA SER A 248 -1.39 -25.84 16.24
C SER A 248 -0.09 -25.05 16.06
N ILE A 249 0.82 -25.61 15.26
CA ILE A 249 2.11 -24.97 14.95
C ILE A 249 1.93 -23.60 14.26
N PRO A 250 0.99 -23.39 13.30
CA PRO A 250 0.75 -22.05 12.74
C PRO A 250 0.26 -21.02 13.77
N MET A 251 -0.53 -21.44 14.76
CA MET A 251 -0.94 -20.57 15.85
C MET A 251 0.25 -20.17 16.73
N ALA A 252 1.14 -21.12 17.05
CA ALA A 252 2.41 -20.82 17.72
C ALA A 252 3.31 -19.91 16.86
N ALA A 253 3.31 -20.07 15.52
CA ALA A 253 4.07 -19.23 14.60
C ALA A 253 3.62 -17.78 14.57
N TRP A 254 2.31 -17.53 14.61
CA TRP A 254 1.77 -16.19 14.82
C TRP A 254 2.32 -15.57 16.12
N PHE A 255 2.31 -16.34 17.21
CA PHE A 255 2.82 -15.88 18.50
C PHE A 255 4.32 -15.56 18.48
N VAL A 256 5.15 -16.44 17.90
CA VAL A 256 6.61 -16.20 17.75
C VAL A 256 6.87 -14.97 16.90
N LEU A 257 6.14 -14.81 15.79
CA LEU A 257 6.23 -13.66 14.91
C LEU A 257 5.92 -12.37 15.70
N VAL A 258 4.74 -12.26 16.29
CA VAL A 258 4.33 -11.06 17.03
C VAL A 258 5.27 -10.79 18.21
N SER A 259 5.72 -11.80 18.94
CA SER A 259 6.61 -11.59 20.10
C SER A 259 7.97 -11.00 19.71
N LYS A 260 8.52 -11.37 18.54
CA LYS A 260 9.79 -10.83 18.02
C LYS A 260 9.65 -9.42 17.45
N TRP A 261 8.56 -9.14 16.73
CA TRP A 261 8.32 -7.82 16.14
C TRP A 261 7.70 -6.80 17.11
N CYS A 262 7.04 -7.28 18.17
CA CYS A 262 6.29 -6.48 19.14
C CYS A 262 6.71 -6.77 20.59
N THR A 263 8.00 -7.04 20.84
CA THR A 263 8.51 -7.32 22.20
C THR A 263 8.10 -6.22 23.20
N TRP A 264 7.98 -4.97 22.73
CA TRP A 264 7.55 -3.83 23.54
C TRP A 264 6.04 -3.76 23.81
N ILE A 265 5.19 -4.09 22.82
CA ILE A 265 3.73 -4.13 23.00
C ILE A 265 3.29 -5.32 23.85
N PHE A 266 3.97 -6.45 23.71
CA PHE A 266 3.65 -7.68 24.45
C PHE A 266 4.00 -7.54 25.93
N LEU A 267 5.13 -6.90 26.27
CA LEU A 267 5.47 -6.55 27.66
C LEU A 267 4.40 -5.64 28.28
N LEU A 268 3.90 -4.63 27.55
CA LEU A 268 2.81 -3.77 28.03
C LEU A 268 1.48 -4.52 28.24
N CYS A 269 1.14 -5.46 27.35
CA CYS A 269 -0.13 -6.18 27.42
C CYS A 269 -0.10 -7.30 28.48
N VAL A 270 1.04 -7.98 28.64
CA VAL A 270 1.26 -8.99 29.69
C VAL A 270 1.33 -8.34 31.07
N ASP A 271 2.01 -7.20 31.22
CA ASP A 271 2.07 -6.47 32.48
C ASP A 271 0.68 -5.94 32.91
N HIS A 272 -0.13 -5.47 31.94
CA HIS A 272 -1.51 -5.07 32.20
C HIS A 272 -2.43 -6.27 32.58
N ARG A 273 -2.15 -7.48 32.08
CA ARG A 273 -2.92 -8.68 32.43
C ARG A 273 -2.52 -9.24 33.79
N ILE A 274 -1.24 -9.20 34.14
CA ILE A 274 -0.72 -9.62 35.45
C ILE A 274 -1.19 -8.67 36.58
N SER A 275 -1.24 -7.36 36.32
CA SER A 275 -1.75 -6.37 37.29
C SER A 275 -3.25 -6.54 37.58
N ARG A 276 -4.08 -6.89 36.59
CA ARG A 276 -5.50 -7.22 36.82
C ARG A 276 -5.71 -8.46 37.69
N GLN A 277 -4.89 -9.49 37.53
CA GLN A 277 -4.96 -10.72 38.33
C GLN A 277 -4.53 -10.47 39.79
N ARG A 278 -3.59 -9.55 40.03
CA ARG A 278 -3.24 -9.10 41.40
C ARG A 278 -4.30 -8.25 42.08
N SER A 279 -5.17 -7.57 41.33
CA SER A 279 -6.25 -6.75 41.89
C SER A 279 -7.51 -7.55 42.27
N GLN A 280 -7.59 -8.82 41.87
CA GLN A 280 -8.70 -9.72 42.19
C GLN A 280 -8.35 -10.77 43.27
N ARG A 281 -7.14 -10.73 43.81
CA ARG A 281 -6.73 -11.41 45.06
C ARG A 281 -6.61 -10.37 46.16
#